data_AF-A0A3A9WXB3-F1
#
_entry.id   AF-A0A3A9WXB3-F1
#
_cell.length_a   1.000
_cell.length_b   1.000
_cell.length_c   1.000
_cell.angle_alpha   90.00
_cell.angle_beta   90.00
_cell.angle_gamma   90.00
#
_symmetry.space_group_name_H-M   'P 1'
#
loop_
_entity.id
_entity.type
_entity.pdbx_description
1 polymer ?
#
loop_
_entity_poly.entity_id
_entity_poly.type
_entity_poly.pdbx_seq_one_letter_code
_entity_poly.pdbx_strand_id
1 'polypeptide(L)'
;MIPDKKHNPDKANTVKSDVAAEWTAAWRKQCPDNCKAFLIPAVDLIEVLNEMGILGNKAAAKAQKKASKNKLDVRAYMAIGSEDGGPVEERLLIVGTQEIDGVYRDIINGKIDGKSAGLSDGPSSGIYDVTSPCPPVCDNNSPLI
;
A
#
# COMPACT_ATOMS: atom_id res chain seq x y z
N MET A 1 -11.73 -30.56 -8.38
CA MET A 1 -10.43 -29.94 -8.07
C MET A 1 -10.70 -28.53 -7.60
N ILE A 2 -10.33 -28.21 -6.36
CA ILE A 2 -10.45 -26.86 -5.81
C ILE A 2 -9.16 -26.14 -6.21
N PRO A 3 -9.20 -25.05 -7.00
CA PRO A 3 -7.98 -24.35 -7.37
C PRO A 3 -7.33 -23.74 -6.12
N ASP A 4 -6.02 -23.94 -6.02
CA ASP A 4 -5.17 -23.47 -4.94
C ASP A 4 -5.33 -21.98 -4.66
N LYS A 5 -5.23 -21.64 -3.38
CA LYS A 5 -5.26 -20.29 -2.84
C LYS A 5 -4.27 -19.41 -3.62
N LYS A 6 -4.78 -18.45 -4.39
CA LYS A 6 -3.98 -17.38 -5.00
C LYS A 6 -3.32 -16.54 -3.88
N HIS A 7 -2.12 -16.96 -3.50
CA HIS A 7 -1.08 -16.06 -3.01
C HIS A 7 -0.79 -15.00 -4.10
N ASN A 8 -0.21 -13.85 -3.75
CA ASN A 8 0.40 -12.96 -4.74
C ASN A 8 1.46 -13.80 -5.50
N PRO A 9 1.18 -14.31 -6.71
CA PRO A 9 1.93 -15.44 -7.26
C PRO A 9 3.38 -15.05 -7.59
N ASP A 10 3.65 -13.76 -7.74
CA ASP A 10 4.87 -13.30 -8.42
C ASP A 10 5.78 -12.44 -7.54
N LYS A 11 5.37 -12.08 -6.30
CA LYS A 11 6.02 -10.99 -5.52
C LYS A 11 6.20 -9.69 -6.32
N ALA A 12 5.49 -9.54 -7.44
CA ALA A 12 5.58 -8.39 -8.31
C ALA A 12 5.25 -7.14 -7.49
N ASN A 13 6.05 -6.09 -7.71
CA ASN A 13 5.93 -4.79 -7.08
C ASN A 13 6.00 -4.82 -5.54
N THR A 14 6.89 -5.65 -4.97
CA THR A 14 7.17 -5.65 -3.54
C THR A 14 8.61 -5.22 -3.30
N VAL A 15 8.81 -4.33 -2.33
CA VAL A 15 10.13 -3.76 -2.01
C VAL A 15 10.58 -4.26 -0.65
N LYS A 16 11.85 -4.63 -0.52
CA LYS A 16 12.43 -5.02 0.77
C LYS A 16 12.45 -3.82 1.73
N SER A 17 12.34 -4.07 3.02
CA SER A 17 12.20 -2.99 4.01
C SER A 17 13.43 -2.07 4.12
N ASP A 18 14.63 -2.61 3.90
CA ASP A 18 15.87 -1.84 3.84
C ASP A 18 15.90 -0.91 2.61
N VAL A 19 15.54 -1.43 1.44
CA VAL A 19 15.42 -0.66 0.20
C VAL A 19 14.34 0.42 0.31
N ALA A 20 13.17 0.09 0.87
CA ALA A 20 12.10 1.05 1.12
C ALA A 20 12.53 2.16 2.10
N ALA A 21 13.30 1.82 3.14
CA ALA A 21 13.84 2.80 4.07
C ALA A 21 14.83 3.77 3.40
N GLU A 22 15.68 3.25 2.50
CA GLU A 22 16.59 4.04 1.68
C GLU A 22 15.83 5.00 0.77
N TRP A 23 14.86 4.51 0.00
CA TRP A 23 14.14 5.34 -0.97
C TRP A 23 13.30 6.44 -0.31
N THR A 24 12.64 6.13 0.81
CA THR A 24 11.92 7.16 1.56
C THR A 24 12.87 8.16 2.24
N ALA A 25 14.10 7.76 2.60
CA ALA A 25 15.12 8.67 3.08
C ALA A 25 15.62 9.62 1.97
N ALA A 26 15.78 9.10 0.75
CA ALA A 26 16.11 9.91 -0.42
C ALA A 26 15.06 10.99 -0.68
N TRP A 27 13.77 10.64 -0.64
CA TRP A 27 12.67 11.62 -0.74
C TRP A 27 12.77 12.70 0.35
N ARG A 28 12.86 12.30 1.63
CA ARG A 28 12.95 13.26 2.75
C ARG A 28 14.15 14.20 2.67
N LYS A 29 15.24 13.76 2.04
CA LYS A 29 16.44 14.57 1.82
C LYS A 29 16.25 15.58 0.68
N GLN A 30 15.61 15.18 -0.43
CA GLN A 30 15.44 16.02 -1.61
C GLN A 30 14.24 16.97 -1.49
N CYS A 31 13.20 16.55 -0.78
CA CYS A 31 11.93 17.27 -0.64
C CYS A 31 11.60 17.50 0.85
N PRO A 32 12.42 18.26 1.60
CA PRO A 32 12.32 18.36 3.06
C PRO A 32 11.02 19.01 3.55
N ASP A 33 10.46 19.92 2.75
CA ASP A 33 9.25 20.68 3.08
C ASP A 33 7.97 20.05 2.52
N ASN A 34 8.10 18.95 1.75
CA ASN A 34 6.96 18.23 1.18
C ASN A 34 6.43 17.19 2.16
N CYS A 35 5.18 16.75 1.93
CA CYS A 35 4.62 15.64 2.67
C CYS A 35 5.48 14.37 2.51
N LYS A 36 5.53 13.56 3.58
CA LYS A 36 6.31 12.32 3.62
C LYS A 36 5.47 11.11 3.26
N ALA A 37 4.19 11.17 3.60
CA ALA A 37 3.23 10.12 3.38
C ALA A 37 1.80 10.67 3.50
N PHE A 38 0.86 9.92 2.95
CA PHE A 38 -0.57 10.10 3.13
C PHE A 38 -1.14 8.91 3.90
N LEU A 39 -2.06 9.18 4.82
CA LEU A 39 -2.90 8.15 5.42
C LEU A 39 -4.21 8.12 4.62
N ILE A 40 -4.54 6.94 4.10
CA ILE A 40 -5.70 6.66 3.28
C ILE A 40 -6.61 5.74 4.11
N PRO A 41 -7.85 6.15 4.41
CA PRO A 41 -8.77 5.27 5.10
C PRO A 41 -8.95 3.96 4.34
N ALA A 42 -8.77 2.80 4.99
CA ALA A 42 -8.89 1.53 4.25
C ALA A 42 -10.30 1.33 3.70
N VAL A 43 -11.31 1.91 4.36
CA VAL A 43 -12.70 1.91 3.90
C VAL A 43 -12.87 2.59 2.54
N ASP A 44 -12.12 3.66 2.27
CA ASP A 44 -12.19 4.41 1.01
C ASP A 44 -11.50 3.62 -0.10
N LEU A 45 -10.31 3.05 0.17
CA LEU A 45 -9.64 2.18 -0.80
C LEU A 45 -10.49 0.95 -1.17
N ILE A 46 -11.23 0.40 -0.19
CA ILE A 46 -12.17 -0.69 -0.44
C ILE A 46 -13.31 -0.24 -1.37
N GLU A 47 -13.85 0.97 -1.20
CA GLU A 47 -14.88 1.51 -2.09
C GLU A 47 -14.36 1.78 -3.50
N VAL A 48 -13.12 2.26 -3.65
CA VAL A 48 -12.50 2.37 -4.98
C VAL A 48 -12.48 1.00 -5.69
N LEU A 49 -12.06 -0.06 -5.00
CA LEU A 49 -12.08 -1.42 -5.55
C LEU A 49 -13.50 -1.95 -5.83
N ASN A 50 -14.48 -1.53 -5.05
CA ASN A 50 -15.89 -1.87 -5.25
C ASN A 50 -16.48 -1.14 -6.47
N GLU A 51 -16.20 0.15 -6.62
CA GLU A 51 -16.59 0.98 -7.77
C GLU A 51 -16.02 0.45 -9.09
N MET A 52 -14.77 -0.04 -9.07
CA MET A 52 -14.14 -0.72 -10.19
C MET A 52 -14.72 -2.11 -10.50
N GLY A 53 -15.66 -2.62 -9.68
CA GLY A 53 -16.25 -3.94 -9.82
C GLY A 53 -15.32 -5.11 -9.48
N ILE A 54 -14.14 -4.83 -8.91
CA ILE A 54 -13.20 -5.87 -8.44
C ILE A 54 -13.78 -6.57 -7.20
N LEU A 55 -14.35 -5.78 -6.29
CA LEU A 55 -15.15 -6.29 -5.18
C LEU A 55 -16.62 -6.15 -5.53
N GLY A 56 -17.44 -7.11 -5.09
CA GLY A 56 -18.89 -6.93 -5.06
C GLY A 56 -19.34 -6.28 -3.75
N ASN A 57 -20.46 -5.54 -3.77
CA ASN A 57 -21.00 -4.79 -2.63
C ASN A 57 -20.99 -5.56 -1.29
N LYS A 58 -21.36 -6.85 -1.29
CA LYS A 58 -21.36 -7.68 -0.08
C LYS A 58 -19.94 -7.93 0.47
N ALA A 59 -18.98 -8.13 -0.43
CA ALA A 59 -17.58 -8.31 -0.06
C ALA A 59 -16.96 -7.00 0.44
N ALA A 60 -17.25 -5.89 -0.24
CA ALA A 60 -16.83 -4.55 0.18
C ALA A 60 -17.35 -4.22 1.59
N ALA A 61 -18.66 -4.37 1.84
CA ALA A 61 -19.26 -4.12 3.15
C ALA A 61 -18.64 -4.98 4.27
N LYS A 62 -18.31 -6.25 3.98
CA LYS A 62 -17.62 -7.13 4.93
C LYS A 62 -16.19 -6.65 5.20
N ALA A 63 -15.46 -6.25 4.16
CA ALA A 63 -14.10 -5.74 4.26
C ALA A 63 -14.05 -4.42 5.04
N GLN A 64 -14.96 -3.48 4.76
CA GLN A 64 -15.09 -2.22 5.51
C GLN A 64 -15.36 -2.47 6.98
N LYS A 65 -16.32 -3.34 7.31
CA LYS A 65 -16.60 -3.69 8.72
C LYS A 65 -15.36 -4.27 9.41
N LYS A 66 -14.56 -5.08 8.71
CA LYS A 66 -13.29 -5.59 9.25
C LYS A 66 -12.28 -4.46 9.43
N ALA A 67 -12.14 -3.55 8.46
CA ALA A 67 -11.22 -2.42 8.53
C ALA A 67 -11.56 -1.49 9.69
N SER A 68 -12.81 -1.01 9.78
CA SER A 68 -13.26 -0.13 10.87
C SER A 68 -13.14 -0.79 12.24
N LYS A 69 -13.55 -2.06 12.37
CA LYS A 69 -13.47 -2.78 13.66
C LYS A 69 -12.02 -2.87 14.17
N ASN A 70 -11.07 -3.09 13.27
CA ASN A 70 -9.67 -3.29 13.63
C ASN A 70 -8.83 -2.01 13.47
N LYS A 71 -9.47 -0.86 13.18
CA LYS A 71 -8.82 0.43 12.94
C LYS A 71 -7.69 0.35 11.91
N LEU A 72 -8.00 -0.28 10.78
CA LEU A 72 -7.04 -0.51 9.70
C LEU A 72 -7.15 0.60 8.67
N ASP A 73 -6.00 1.11 8.27
CA ASP A 73 -5.85 2.12 7.21
C ASP A 73 -4.67 1.77 6.31
N VAL A 74 -4.44 2.56 5.28
CA VAL A 74 -3.34 2.39 4.34
C VAL A 74 -2.45 3.61 4.41
N ARG A 75 -1.13 3.43 4.43
CA ARG A 75 -0.18 4.54 4.33
C ARG A 75 0.56 4.47 3.01
N ALA A 76 0.54 5.58 2.28
CA ALA A 76 1.28 5.76 1.04
C ALA A 76 2.47 6.70 1.30
N TYR A 77 3.69 6.19 1.25
CA TYR A 77 4.93 6.95 1.39
C TYR A 77 5.41 7.48 0.04
N MET A 78 5.88 8.72 0.05
CA MET A 78 6.68 9.26 -1.05
C MET A 78 8.11 8.73 -0.95
N ALA A 79 8.67 8.33 -2.08
CA ALA A 79 9.98 7.70 -2.17
C ALA A 79 10.71 8.14 -3.45
N ILE A 80 12.03 8.06 -3.46
CA ILE A 80 12.86 8.23 -4.66
C ILE A 80 13.74 7.00 -4.78
N GLY A 81 13.61 6.26 -5.86
CA GLY A 81 14.21 4.93 -5.99
C GLY A 81 14.30 4.42 -7.42
N SER A 82 14.98 3.29 -7.56
CA SER A 82 15.20 2.61 -8.84
C SER A 82 15.04 1.11 -8.65
N GLU A 83 14.25 0.47 -9.52
CA GLU A 83 14.20 -0.97 -9.61
C GLU A 83 15.37 -1.48 -10.46
N ASP A 84 16.12 -2.44 -9.92
CA ASP A 84 17.13 -3.24 -10.62
C ASP A 84 18.08 -2.47 -11.56
N GLY A 85 18.57 -1.31 -11.10
CA GLY A 85 19.54 -0.48 -11.85
C GLY A 85 18.92 0.36 -12.98
N GLY A 86 17.59 0.47 -13.00
CA GLY A 86 16.85 1.41 -13.84
C GLY A 86 17.02 2.88 -13.43
N PRO A 87 16.27 3.80 -14.07
CA PRO A 87 16.30 5.21 -13.72
C PRO A 87 15.84 5.45 -12.28
N VAL A 88 16.43 6.47 -11.64
CA VAL A 88 15.98 6.97 -10.33
C VAL A 88 14.77 7.86 -10.56
N GLU A 89 13.64 7.48 -9.99
CA GLU A 89 12.34 8.13 -10.20
C GLU A 89 11.61 8.35 -8.88
N GLU A 90 10.58 9.19 -8.90
CA GLU A 90 9.63 9.30 -7.80
C GLU A 90 8.78 8.03 -7.73
N ARG A 91 8.60 7.51 -6.51
CA ARG A 91 7.94 6.25 -6.22
C ARG A 91 6.88 6.43 -5.14
N LEU A 92 5.84 5.60 -5.17
CA LEU A 92 4.81 5.54 -4.13
C LEU A 92 4.78 4.16 -3.47
N LEU A 93 5.19 4.09 -2.20
CA LEU A 93 5.21 2.85 -1.44
C LEU A 93 3.98 2.75 -0.52
N ILE A 94 3.23 1.66 -0.63
CA ILE A 94 2.02 1.44 0.15
C ILE A 94 2.23 0.34 1.20
N VAL A 95 1.77 0.60 2.42
CA VAL A 95 1.71 -0.34 3.53
C VAL A 95 0.33 -0.34 4.18
N GLY A 96 -0.09 -1.48 4.73
CA GLY A 96 -1.23 -1.50 5.66
C GLY A 96 -0.81 -0.92 7.00
N THR A 97 -1.75 -0.32 7.73
CA THR A 97 -1.52 0.19 9.08
C THR A 97 -2.63 -0.23 10.04
N GLN A 98 -2.32 -0.21 11.33
CA GLN A 98 -3.29 -0.37 12.41
C GLN A 98 -3.11 0.75 13.41
N GLU A 99 -4.19 1.44 13.77
CA GLU A 99 -4.16 2.42 14.86
C GLU A 99 -4.17 1.70 16.23
N ILE A 100 -3.11 1.90 16.99
CA ILE A 100 -2.94 1.41 18.36
C ILE A 100 -2.60 2.62 19.22
N ASP A 101 -3.47 2.91 20.20
CA ASP A 101 -3.32 4.03 21.13
C ASP A 101 -3.07 5.39 20.46
N GLY A 102 -3.82 5.69 19.39
CA GLY A 102 -3.68 6.94 18.62
C GLY A 102 -2.48 6.99 17.68
N VAL A 103 -1.71 5.89 17.56
CA VAL A 103 -0.56 5.79 16.65
C VAL A 103 -0.87 4.81 15.52
N TYR A 104 -0.81 5.26 14.28
CA TYR A 104 -0.92 4.42 13.08
C TYR A 104 0.38 3.66 12.86
N ARG A 105 0.40 2.38 13.21
CA ARG A 105 1.58 1.50 13.11
C ARG A 105 1.58 0.76 11.79
N ASP A 106 2.72 0.69 11.13
CA ASP A 106 2.85 -0.01 9.85
C ASP A 106 2.83 -1.53 10.05
N ILE A 107 2.08 -2.22 9.19
CA ILE A 107 2.01 -3.68 9.11
C ILE A 107 3.00 -4.12 8.05
N ILE A 108 4.18 -4.56 8.47
CA ILE A 108 5.25 -5.03 7.57
C ILE A 108 5.38 -6.55 7.74
N ASN A 109 5.21 -7.30 6.65
CA ASN A 109 5.28 -8.76 6.65
C ASN A 109 4.35 -9.40 7.70
N GLY A 110 3.14 -8.84 7.87
CA GLY A 110 2.16 -9.30 8.86
C GLY A 110 2.53 -9.00 10.31
N LYS A 111 3.49 -8.11 10.56
CA LYS A 111 3.96 -7.73 11.89
C LYS A 111 3.81 -6.24 12.15
N ILE A 112 3.55 -5.90 13.41
CA ILE A 112 3.60 -4.54 13.96
C ILE A 112 4.70 -4.53 15.02
N ASP A 113 5.66 -3.62 14.87
CA ASP A 113 6.81 -3.49 15.79
C ASP A 113 7.50 -4.84 16.10
N GLY A 114 7.63 -5.69 15.08
CA GLY A 114 8.25 -7.01 15.16
C GLY A 114 7.37 -8.14 15.73
N LYS A 115 6.16 -7.83 16.22
CA LYS A 115 5.20 -8.81 16.75
C LYS A 115 4.11 -9.14 15.72
N SER A 116 3.58 -10.36 15.74
CA SER A 116 2.48 -10.75 14.84
C SER A 116 1.28 -9.81 15.00
N ALA A 117 0.74 -9.31 13.90
CA ALA A 117 -0.44 -8.45 13.92
C ALA A 117 -1.74 -9.24 14.14
N GLY A 118 -1.75 -10.56 13.90
CA GLY A 118 -2.96 -11.39 14.03
C GLY A 118 -4.07 -11.05 13.02
N LEU A 119 -3.74 -10.37 11.92
CA LEU A 119 -4.70 -9.85 10.93
C LEU A 119 -4.82 -10.70 9.64
N SER A 120 -3.82 -11.54 9.38
CA SER A 120 -3.64 -12.32 8.15
C SER A 120 -3.47 -13.80 8.44
N ASP A 121 -4.13 -14.66 7.64
CA ASP A 121 -3.99 -16.13 7.67
C ASP A 121 -2.97 -16.64 6.63
N GLY A 122 -2.15 -15.75 6.03
CA GLY A 122 -1.20 -16.08 4.98
C GLY A 122 -0.01 -15.11 4.88
N PRO A 123 0.97 -15.42 4.00
CA PRO A 123 2.16 -14.60 3.82
C PRO A 123 1.81 -13.23 3.24
N SER A 124 2.21 -12.17 3.94
CA SER A 124 2.14 -10.77 3.49
C SER A 124 3.54 -10.32 3.10
N SER A 125 3.67 -9.61 1.97
CA SER A 125 4.93 -9.02 1.50
C SER A 125 5.26 -7.68 2.15
N GLY A 126 4.34 -7.12 2.95
CA GLY A 126 4.56 -5.93 3.78
C GLY A 126 4.48 -4.59 3.04
N ILE A 127 5.35 -4.39 2.06
CA ILE A 127 5.54 -3.10 1.36
C ILE A 127 5.35 -3.31 -0.14
N TYR A 128 4.48 -2.50 -0.73
CA TYR A 128 4.09 -2.59 -2.13
C TYR A 128 4.48 -1.31 -2.86
N ASP A 129 5.20 -1.41 -3.97
CA ASP A 129 5.36 -0.28 -4.90
C ASP A 129 4.13 -0.26 -5.82
N VAL A 130 3.47 0.90 -5.95
CA VAL A 130 2.32 1.06 -6.88
C VAL A 130 2.62 2.00 -8.03
N THR A 131 3.86 2.46 -8.14
CA THR A 131 4.32 3.29 -9.25
C THR A 131 4.88 2.43 -10.36
N SER A 132 4.15 2.39 -11.47
CA SER A 132 4.77 2.31 -12.80
C SER A 132 4.87 3.75 -13.33
N PRO A 133 5.77 4.08 -14.27
CA PRO A 133 5.75 5.39 -14.94
C PRO A 133 4.31 5.69 -15.42
N CYS A 134 3.79 6.94 -15.31
CA CYS A 134 2.44 7.24 -15.87
C CYS A 134 2.46 6.72 -17.31
N PRO A 135 1.50 5.87 -17.73
CA PRO A 135 1.37 5.59 -19.14
C PRO A 135 1.33 6.94 -19.88
N PRO A 136 1.92 7.06 -21.09
CA PRO A 136 2.10 8.34 -21.78
C PRO A 136 0.79 9.10 -22.06
N VAL A 137 -0.34 8.49 -21.74
CA VAL A 137 -1.68 9.06 -21.77
C VAL A 137 -2.32 8.82 -20.40
N CYS A 138 -2.30 9.82 -19.53
CA CYS A 138 -3.17 9.87 -18.36
C CYS A 138 -4.62 10.21 -18.88
N ASP A 139 -5.70 9.90 -18.15
CA ASP A 139 -7.09 10.03 -18.69
C ASP A 139 -7.49 11.49 -18.99
N ASN A 140 -7.34 11.92 -20.25
CA ASN A 140 -7.59 13.29 -20.72
C ASN A 140 -9.00 13.84 -20.45
N ASN A 141 -9.98 13.00 -20.09
CA ASN A 141 -11.34 13.43 -19.75
C ASN A 141 -11.61 13.43 -18.24
N SER A 142 -10.63 13.02 -17.43
CA SER A 142 -10.77 13.05 -15.98
C SER A 142 -10.85 14.50 -15.48
N PRO A 143 -11.80 14.84 -14.59
CA PRO A 143 -11.89 16.18 -14.01
C PRO A 143 -10.78 16.48 -13.00
N LEU A 144 -9.81 15.57 -12.82
CA LEU A 144 -8.76 15.61 -11.82
C LEU A 144 -7.38 15.98 -12.41
N ILE A 145 -7.29 16.23 -13.72
CA ILE A 145 -6.10 16.73 -14.43
C ILE A 145 -6.37 18.08 -15.07
#